data_AF-A0A243CL25-F1
#
_entry.id   AF-A0A243CL25-F1
#
_cell.length_a   1.000
_cell.length_b   1.000
_cell.length_c   1.000
_cell.angle_alpha   90.00
_cell.angle_beta   90.00
_cell.angle_gamma   90.00
#
_symmetry.space_group_name_H-M   'P 1'
#
loop_
_entity.id
_entity.type
_entity.pdbx_description
1 polymer ?
#
loop_
_entity_poly.entity_id
_entity_poly.type
_entity_poly.pdbx_seq_one_letter_code
_entity_poly.pdbx_strand_id
1 'polypeptide(L)' 'MIFVFCIIRSWFMCMKSFNEVVATHLNLESVLMPIGDGMTVSKVKQ' A
#
# COMPACT_ATOMS: atom_id res chain seq x y z
N MET A 1 18.06 18.05 5.46
CA MET A 1 17.04 17.29 6.24
C MET A 1 15.63 17.42 5.67
N ILE A 2 15.19 18.62 5.24
CA ILE A 2 13.85 18.86 4.66
C ILE A 2 13.55 17.97 3.44
N PHE A 3 14.52 17.80 2.53
CA PHE A 3 14.37 16.98 1.33
C PHE A 3 14.02 15.51 1.65
N VAL A 4 14.69 14.92 2.64
CA VAL A 4 14.43 13.55 3.10
C VAL A 4 13.03 13.43 3.70
N PHE A 5 12.62 14.40 4.51
CA PHE A 5 11.26 14.43 5.07
C PHE A 5 10.18 14.51 3.99
N CYS A 6 10.40 15.32 2.95
CA CYS A 6 9.48 15.40 1.80
C CYS A 6 9.36 14.06 1.06
N ILE A 7 10.47 13.34 0.87
CA ILE A 7 10.46 12.01 0.23
C ILE A 7 9.66 11.02 1.06
N ILE A 8 9.92 10.93 2.37
CA ILE A 8 9.21 10.01 3.27
C ILE A 8 7.72 10.31 3.29
N ARG A 9 7.34 11.58 3.38
CA ARG A 9 5.94 12.02 3.33
C ARG A 9 5.29 11.64 2.01
N SER A 10 5.97 11.85 0.88
CA SER A 10 5.45 11.51 -0.44
C SER A 10 5.25 10.00 -0.58
N TRP A 11 6.21 9.21 -0.13
CA TRP A 11 6.13 7.75 -0.10
C TRP A 11 4.93 7.27 0.71
N PHE A 12 4.75 7.80 1.92
CA PHE A 12 3.62 7.46 2.79
C PHE A 12 2.26 7.74 2.12
N MET A 13 2.11 8.88 1.45
CA MET A 13 0.88 9.22 0.74
C MET A 13 0.61 8.27 -0.44
N CYS A 14 1.64 7.89 -1.19
CA CYS A 14 1.52 6.89 -2.26
C CYS A 14 1.09 5.53 -1.71
N MET A 15 1.72 5.05 -0.64
CA MET A 15 1.40 3.75 -0.04
C MET A 15 -0.01 3.71 0.56
N LYS A 16 -0.46 4.82 1.16
CA LYS A 16 -1.84 4.94 1.66
C LYS A 16 -2.85 4.81 0.52
N SER A 17 -2.66 5.57 -0.56
CA SER A 17 -3.54 5.52 -1.74
C SER A 17 -3.54 4.12 -2.39
N PHE A 18 -2.36 3.48 -2.49
CA PHE A 18 -2.25 2.12 -2.97
C PHE A 18 -3.08 1.13 -2.13
N ASN A 19 -3.01 1.21 -0.80
CA ASN A 19 -3.80 0.33 0.07
C ASN A 19 -5.31 0.54 -0.08
N GLU A 20 -5.77 1.80 -0.24
CA GLU A 20 -7.19 2.11 -0.50
C GLU A 20 -7.68 1.53 -1.84
N VAL A 21 -6.87 1.66 -2.90
CA VAL A 21 -7.19 1.11 -4.23
C VAL A 21 -7.26 -0.41 -4.18
N VAL A 22 -6.25 -1.06 -3.60
CA VAL A 22 -6.16 -2.52 -3.58
C VAL A 22 -7.25 -3.13 -2.68
N ALA A 23 -7.63 -2.48 -1.58
CA ALA A 23 -8.72 -2.94 -0.71
C ALA A 23 -10.11 -2.87 -1.38
N THR A 24 -10.31 -1.94 -2.31
CA THR A 24 -11.60 -1.72 -2.99
C THR A 24 -11.68 -2.34 -4.40
N HIS A 25 -10.57 -2.90 -4.89
CA HIS A 25 -10.49 -3.40 -6.26
C HIS A 25 -11.36 -4.65 -6.47
N LEU A 26 -12.34 -4.55 -7.37
CA LEU A 26 -13.37 -5.58 -7.57
C LEU A 26 -12.80 -6.98 -7.89
N ASN A 27 -11.74 -7.03 -8.71
CA ASN A 27 -11.15 -8.29 -9.18
C ASN A 27 -10.02 -8.82 -8.29
N LEU A 28 -9.70 -8.13 -7.19
CA LEU A 28 -8.66 -8.56 -6.26
C LEU A 28 -9.28 -8.94 -4.92
N GLU A 29 -8.74 -9.98 -4.32
CA GLU A 29 -8.88 -10.28 -2.91
C GLU A 29 -7.52 -10.02 -2.25
N SER A 30 -7.48 -9.06 -1.33
CA SER A 30 -6.23 -8.52 -0.82
C SER A 30 -6.19 -8.50 0.69
N VAL A 31 -5.03 -8.84 1.25
CA VAL A 31 -4.79 -8.89 2.69
C VAL A 31 -3.50 -8.14 3.00
N LEU A 32 -3.57 -7.22 3.97
CA LEU A 32 -2.39 -6.58 4.54
C LEU A 32 -1.84 -7.44 5.67
N MET A 33 -0.63 -7.98 5.49
CA MET A 33 0.06 -8.79 6.49
C MET A 33 1.09 -7.93 7.24
N PRO A 34 1.11 -7.95 8.59
CA PRO A 34 2.06 -7.18 9.40
C PRO A 34 3.43 -7.89 9.48
N ILE A 35 4.05 -8.13 8.32
CA ILE A 35 5.36 -8.75 8.19
C ILE A 35 6.35 -7.72 7.66
N GLY A 36 7.47 -7.52 8.37
CA GLY A 36 8.46 -6.48 8.03
C GLY A 36 7.87 -5.08 8.19
N ASP A 37 8.02 -4.24 7.16
CA ASP A 37 7.40 -2.91 7.07
C ASP A 37 5.88 -2.96 6.76
N GLY A 38 5.35 -4.16 6.51
CA GLY A 38 4.00 -4.41 6.02
C GLY A 38 4.02 -4.93 4.59
N MET A 39 3.28 -6.01 4.33
CA MET A 39 3.23 -6.67 3.02
C MET A 39 1.77 -6.87 2.60
N THR A 40 1.37 -6.26 1.48
CA THR A 40 0.05 -6.49 0.88
C THR A 40 0.13 -7.67 -0.07
N VAL A 41 -0.60 -8.74 0.23
CA VAL A 41 -0.73 -9.91 -0.64
C VAL A 41 -2.09 -9.86 -1.33
N SER A 42 -2.10 -9.94 -2.65
CA SER A 42 -3.32 -9.86 -3.45
C SER A 42 -3.44 -11.07 -4.36
N LYS A 43 -4.64 -11.64 -4.44
CA LYS A 43 -5.01 -12.72 -5.35
C LYS A 43 -6.03 -12.21 -6.37
N VAL A 44 -5.81 -12.53 -7.64
CA VAL A 44 -6.79 -12.24 -8.71
C VAL A 44 -7.95 -13.23 -8.59
N LYS A 45 -9.17 -12.69 -8.53
CA LYS A 45 -10.41 -13.49 -8.58
C LYS A 45 -10.55 -14.09 -9.98
N GLN A 46 -10.83 -15.39 -10.06
CA GLN A 46 -11.19 -16.06 -11.32
C GLN A 46 -12.63 -15.75 -11.71
#